data_AF-A0A2V8Z9A2-F1
#
_entry.id   AF-A0A2V8Z9A2-F1
#
_cell.length_a   1.000
_cell.length_b   1.000
_cell.length_c   1.000
_cell.angle_alpha   90.00
_cell.angle_beta   90.00
_cell.angle_gamma   90.00
#
_symmetry.space_group_name_H-M   'P 1'
#
loop_
_entity.id
_entity.type
_entity.pdbx_description
1 polymer ?
#
loop_
_entity_poly.entity_id
_entity_poly.type
_entity_poly.pdbx_seq_one_letter_code
_entity_poly.pdbx_strand_id
1 'polypeptide(L)'
;MLKDRGFKRSLQEIYMAGDLTSSTSGSTVVRMDGSHSTVRGSVASMAAQAQWAYTATYAEDKPILATAVVGVPGLAMVRRFGPFRTWAEANEYAERLNADLGVTPSESHTIVTDAKRKADTLIRECQSLLQMAKGFLRSYQHPALEYVLAQLELGVTFCHLACTRADIRKERLLRNAHTALSNAINAMCKFEFSMEGMDQIRAGIEHLQNALEQCTARTTALGQDG
;
A
#
# COMPACT_ATOMS: atom_id res chain seq x y z
N MET A 1 18.78 9.00 -1.93
CA MET A 1 17.81 9.31 -0.84
C MET A 1 16.48 9.82 -1.41
N LEU A 2 15.76 9.00 -2.18
CA LEU A 2 14.48 9.37 -2.80
C LEU A 2 13.58 8.13 -2.74
N LYS A 3 12.80 7.95 -1.66
CA LYS A 3 11.68 6.99 -1.64
C LYS A 3 10.64 7.19 -0.53
N ASP A 4 10.74 8.26 0.27
CA ASP A 4 9.88 8.45 1.45
C ASP A 4 8.83 9.58 1.31
N ARG A 5 8.74 10.21 0.12
CA ARG A 5 7.76 11.30 -0.14
C ARG A 5 6.38 10.81 -0.59
N GLY A 6 6.27 9.57 -1.06
CA GLY A 6 5.00 9.02 -1.55
C GLY A 6 4.01 8.70 -0.43
N PHE A 7 4.50 8.13 0.68
CA PHE A 7 3.64 7.67 1.76
C PHE A 7 3.03 8.80 2.59
N LYS A 8 3.73 9.94 2.70
CA LYS A 8 3.21 11.15 3.37
C LYS A 8 2.06 11.80 2.61
N ARG A 9 2.02 11.71 1.27
CA ARG A 9 0.89 12.24 0.46
C ARG A 9 -0.39 11.44 0.65
N SER A 10 -0.31 10.11 0.78
CA SER A 10 -1.51 9.27 0.94
C SER A 10 -2.19 9.43 2.30
N LEU A 11 -1.46 9.78 3.37
CA LEU A 11 -2.09 10.14 4.65
C LEU A 11 -2.79 11.51 4.59
N GLN A 12 -2.30 12.42 3.74
CA GLN A 12 -2.91 13.72 3.50
C GLN A 12 -4.24 13.59 2.73
N GLU A 13 -4.39 12.57 1.87
CA GLU A 13 -5.65 12.27 1.17
C GLU A 13 -6.71 11.67 2.09
N ILE A 14 -6.33 10.86 3.08
CA ILE A 14 -7.27 10.34 4.11
C ILE A 14 -7.81 11.48 4.99
N TYR A 15 -7.03 12.56 5.17
CA TYR A 15 -7.45 13.78 5.88
C TYR A 15 -8.47 14.65 5.11
N MET A 16 -8.78 14.32 3.85
CA MET A 16 -9.57 15.19 2.95
C MET A 16 -10.96 14.64 2.60
N ALA A 17 -11.34 13.44 3.05
CA ALA A 17 -12.60 12.78 2.67
C ALA A 17 -13.73 12.88 3.71
N GLY A 18 -13.61 13.75 4.70
CA GLY A 18 -14.63 13.97 5.74
C GLY A 18 -15.64 15.08 5.39
N ASP A 19 -16.24 15.05 4.20
CA ASP A 19 -17.38 15.92 3.90
C ASP A 19 -18.62 15.40 4.66
N LEU A 20 -18.84 15.96 5.85
CA LEU A 20 -20.11 15.89 6.57
C LEU A 20 -21.18 16.65 5.77
N THR A 21 -21.75 16.01 4.76
CA THR A 21 -23.03 16.42 4.18
C THR A 21 -24.14 15.69 4.93
N SER A 22 -24.78 16.43 5.83
CA SER A 22 -26.05 16.06 6.45
C SER A 22 -27.13 15.94 5.37
N SER A 23 -27.58 14.71 5.07
CA SER A 23 -28.83 14.49 4.33
C SER A 23 -29.88 13.99 5.30
N THR A 24 -30.65 14.93 5.83
CA THR A 24 -31.92 14.70 6.49
C THR A 24 -32.96 14.41 5.41
N SER A 25 -33.42 13.18 5.30
CA SER A 25 -34.68 12.87 4.61
C SER A 25 -35.35 11.73 5.35
N GLY A 26 -36.41 12.13 6.08
CA GLY A 26 -37.26 11.23 6.83
C GLY A 26 -38.07 10.34 5.90
N SER A 27 -38.30 9.11 6.37
CA SER A 27 -39.44 8.33 5.94
C SER A 27 -40.03 7.68 7.18
N THR A 28 -41.05 8.35 7.72
CA THR A 28 -41.88 7.85 8.81
C THR A 28 -42.89 6.88 8.20
N VAL A 29 -42.67 5.58 8.39
CA VAL A 29 -43.73 4.59 8.16
C VAL A 29 -44.49 4.43 9.48
N VAL A 30 -45.66 5.06 9.52
CA VAL A 30 -46.65 4.89 10.58
C VAL A 30 -47.26 3.49 10.47
N ARG A 31 -47.20 2.72 11.56
CA ARG A 31 -48.19 1.68 11.87
C ARG A 31 -48.62 1.79 13.33
N MET A 32 -49.93 1.83 13.50
CA MET A 32 -50.71 1.86 14.74
C MET A 32 -50.42 0.63 15.61
N ASP A 33 -50.27 0.83 16.93
CA ASP A 33 -51.33 0.45 17.86
C ASP A 33 -51.09 1.08 19.24
N GLY A 34 -52.20 1.48 19.87
CA GLY A 34 -52.23 2.32 21.05
C GLY A 34 -51.82 1.58 22.32
N SER A 35 -51.13 2.31 23.20
CA SER A 35 -51.24 2.20 24.65
C SER A 35 -50.51 3.40 25.26
N HIS A 36 -51.27 4.29 25.90
CA HIS A 36 -50.73 5.34 26.75
C HIS A 36 -49.86 4.70 27.85
N SER A 37 -48.54 4.88 27.76
CA SER A 37 -47.69 4.93 28.94
C SER A 37 -46.86 6.19 28.83
N THR A 38 -47.13 7.13 29.74
CA THR A 38 -46.35 8.35 29.91
C THR A 38 -45.02 7.95 30.53
N VAL A 39 -44.12 7.38 29.73
CA VAL A 39 -42.73 7.22 30.13
C VAL A 39 -42.13 8.61 30.06
N ARG A 40 -41.95 9.21 31.24
CA ARG A 40 -41.03 10.33 31.47
C ARG A 40 -39.62 9.80 31.21
N GLY A 41 -39.36 9.52 29.94
CA GLY A 41 -38.11 8.98 29.42
C GLY A 41 -37.09 10.08 29.55
N SER A 42 -36.24 9.91 30.54
CA SER A 42 -35.01 10.65 30.75
C SER A 42 -34.42 11.13 29.41
N VAL A 43 -34.29 12.44 29.26
CA VAL A 43 -33.60 13.11 28.15
C VAL A 43 -32.10 12.75 28.14
N ALA A 44 -31.64 11.89 29.04
CA ALA A 44 -30.27 11.37 29.12
C ALA A 44 -29.90 10.33 28.03
N SER A 45 -30.71 10.16 26.99
CA SER A 45 -30.48 9.14 25.94
C SER A 45 -30.49 9.69 24.50
N MET A 46 -30.35 11.00 24.30
CA MET A 46 -30.19 11.56 22.95
C MET A 46 -28.86 12.33 22.87
N ALA A 47 -27.93 11.73 22.11
CA ALA A 47 -26.58 12.18 21.82
C ALA A 47 -25.61 12.17 23.01
N ALA A 48 -24.73 11.16 23.05
CA ALA A 48 -23.33 11.50 23.30
C ALA A 48 -22.98 12.51 22.20
N GLN A 49 -23.21 13.80 22.45
CA GLN A 49 -22.80 14.87 21.54
C GLN A 49 -21.34 14.59 21.26
N ALA A 50 -20.98 14.34 20.00
CA ALA A 50 -19.60 14.18 19.62
C ALA A 50 -18.88 15.42 20.18
N GLN A 51 -18.04 15.22 21.20
CA GLN A 51 -17.29 16.32 21.78
C GLN A 51 -16.16 16.61 20.81
N TRP A 52 -16.04 17.87 20.42
CA TRP A 52 -15.04 18.30 19.47
C TRP A 52 -14.52 19.67 19.88
N ALA A 53 -13.30 19.98 19.46
CA ALA A 53 -12.61 21.22 19.78
C ALA A 53 -11.87 21.75 18.57
N TYR A 54 -11.78 23.07 18.46
CA TYR A 54 -10.90 23.75 17.53
C TYR A 54 -9.47 23.80 18.05
N THR A 55 -8.51 23.74 17.14
CA THR A 55 -7.09 23.92 17.43
C THR A 55 -6.36 24.52 16.25
N ALA A 56 -5.27 25.25 16.50
CA ALA A 56 -4.37 25.70 15.47
C ALA A 56 -3.38 24.60 15.08
N THR A 57 -3.16 24.43 13.78
CA THR A 57 -2.16 23.51 13.23
C THR A 57 -1.53 24.11 11.98
N TYR A 58 -0.65 23.36 11.33
CA TYR A 58 -0.03 23.73 10.07
C TYR A 58 -0.50 22.83 8.93
N ALA A 59 -0.77 23.42 7.77
CA ALA A 59 -0.87 22.74 6.49
C ALA A 59 0.13 23.38 5.53
N GLU A 60 1.13 22.62 5.08
CA GLU A 60 2.17 23.11 4.15
C GLU A 60 2.77 24.46 4.59
N ASP A 61 3.19 24.52 5.86
CA ASP A 61 3.78 25.70 6.53
C ASP A 61 2.84 26.88 6.77
N LYS A 62 1.56 26.77 6.41
CA LYS A 62 0.56 27.79 6.68
C LYS A 62 -0.21 27.46 7.96
N PRO A 63 -0.28 28.39 8.92
CA PRO A 63 -1.13 28.21 10.09
C PRO A 63 -2.60 28.17 9.67
N ILE A 64 -3.31 27.15 10.12
CA ILE A 64 -4.72 26.90 9.80
C ILE A 64 -5.48 26.51 11.07
N LEU A 65 -6.80 26.62 10.98
CA LEU A 65 -7.69 26.04 11.97
C LEU A 65 -8.02 24.58 11.61
N ALA A 66 -8.01 23.71 12.61
CA ALA A 66 -8.46 22.34 12.50
C ALA A 66 -9.42 21.99 13.65
N THR A 67 -10.12 20.87 13.48
CA THR A 67 -11.04 20.29 14.46
C THR A 67 -10.51 18.95 14.92
N ALA A 68 -10.54 18.72 16.22
CA ALA A 68 -10.34 17.42 16.83
C ALA A 68 -11.69 16.89 17.30
N VAL A 69 -11.99 15.62 17.04
CA VAL A 69 -13.23 14.97 17.46
C VAL A 69 -12.87 13.79 18.37
N VAL A 70 -13.51 13.70 19.53
CA VAL A 70 -13.32 12.57 20.44
C VAL A 70 -13.60 11.27 19.71
N GLY A 71 -12.70 10.29 19.85
CA GLY A 71 -12.86 9.00 19.16
C GLY A 71 -12.20 8.94 17.79
N VAL A 72 -12.02 10.08 17.11
CA VAL A 72 -11.55 10.12 15.73
C VAL A 72 -10.03 10.35 15.69
N PRO A 73 -9.25 9.50 14.99
CA PRO A 73 -7.83 9.75 14.77
C PRO A 73 -7.60 10.99 13.91
N GLY A 74 -6.80 11.93 14.41
CA GLY A 74 -6.32 13.07 13.63
C GLY A 74 -7.14 14.36 13.72
N LEU A 75 -6.77 15.35 12.91
CA LEU A 75 -7.35 16.70 12.93
C LEU A 75 -7.98 17.08 11.59
N ALA A 76 -9.27 17.36 11.53
CA ALA A 76 -9.91 17.77 10.27
C ALA A 76 -9.73 19.27 10.00
N MET A 77 -9.21 19.63 8.83
CA MET A 77 -8.99 21.03 8.43
C MET A 77 -10.31 21.78 8.25
N VAL A 78 -10.38 22.99 8.80
CA VAL A 78 -11.57 23.85 8.70
C VAL A 78 -11.40 24.85 7.56
N ARG A 79 -11.77 24.44 6.34
CA ARG A 79 -11.56 25.21 5.10
C ARG A 79 -12.15 26.62 5.10
N ARG A 80 -13.27 26.83 5.80
CA ARG A 80 -14.03 28.10 5.78
C ARG A 80 -13.27 29.31 6.34
N PHE A 81 -12.23 29.12 7.14
CA PHE A 81 -11.48 30.22 7.75
C PHE A 81 -10.19 30.58 7.00
N GLY A 82 -9.79 29.78 6.01
CA GLY A 82 -8.52 29.98 5.30
C GLY A 82 -7.28 29.87 6.20
N PRO A 83 -6.10 30.20 5.67
CA PRO A 83 -4.87 30.28 6.46
C PRO A 83 -4.77 31.62 7.21
N PHE A 84 -4.20 31.58 8.41
CA PHE A 84 -3.92 32.74 9.25
C PHE A 84 -2.50 33.26 8.98
N ARG A 85 -2.21 34.51 9.35
CA ARG A 85 -0.87 35.09 9.16
C ARG A 85 0.15 34.44 10.09
N THR A 86 -0.28 34.10 11.30
CA THR A 86 0.57 33.47 12.30
C THR A 86 -0.18 32.33 13.01
N TRP A 87 0.58 31.41 13.61
CA TRP A 87 -0.01 30.35 14.42
C TRP A 87 -0.69 30.89 15.68
N ALA A 88 -0.14 31.94 16.30
CA ALA A 88 -0.75 32.58 17.46
C ALA A 88 -2.15 33.14 17.12
N GLU A 89 -2.29 33.80 15.97
CA GLU A 89 -3.58 34.30 15.49
C GLU A 89 -4.60 33.16 15.26
N ALA A 90 -4.15 32.05 14.66
CA ALA A 90 -4.99 30.86 14.51
C ALA A 90 -5.40 30.25 15.86
N ASN A 91 -4.49 30.25 16.84
CA ASN A 91 -4.73 29.68 18.16
C ASN A 91 -5.69 30.54 18.98
N GLU A 92 -5.51 31.86 19.00
CA GLU A 92 -6.46 32.79 19.62
C GLU A 92 -7.85 32.67 18.98
N TYR A 93 -7.91 32.50 17.65
CA TYR A 93 -9.17 32.28 16.96
C TYR A 93 -9.83 30.95 17.37
N ALA A 94 -9.04 29.88 17.51
CA ALA A 94 -9.50 28.58 18.00
C ALA A 94 -10.06 28.67 19.43
N GLU A 95 -9.35 29.38 20.33
CA GLU A 95 -9.76 29.58 21.71
C GLU A 95 -11.08 30.34 21.82
N ARG A 96 -11.27 31.39 21.02
CA ARG A 96 -12.56 32.11 20.95
C ARG A 96 -13.70 31.20 20.52
N LEU A 97 -13.49 30.42 19.46
CA LEU A 97 -14.52 29.49 18.98
C LEU A 97 -14.82 28.37 20.00
N ASN A 98 -13.82 27.90 20.73
CA ASN A 98 -14.03 26.92 21.80
C ASN A 98 -14.82 27.53 22.97
N ALA A 99 -14.54 28.79 23.33
CA ALA A 99 -15.30 29.51 24.35
C ALA A 99 -16.77 29.68 23.95
N ASP A 100 -17.06 29.99 22.68
CA ASP A 100 -18.43 30.09 22.14
C ASP A 100 -19.18 28.75 22.20
N LEU A 101 -18.45 27.63 22.17
CA LEU A 101 -18.99 26.27 22.32
C LEU A 101 -19.08 25.80 23.78
N GLY A 102 -18.64 26.61 24.75
CA GLY A 102 -18.54 26.23 26.15
C GLY A 102 -17.47 25.18 26.44
N VAL A 103 -16.49 25.00 25.54
CA VAL A 103 -15.37 24.08 25.71
C VAL A 103 -14.23 24.79 26.43
N THR A 104 -13.83 24.27 27.59
CA THR A 104 -12.74 24.85 28.39
C THR A 104 -11.37 24.61 27.75
N PRO A 105 -10.34 25.41 28.10
CA PRO A 105 -8.97 25.17 27.63
C PRO A 105 -8.44 23.76 27.97
N SER A 106 -8.76 23.23 29.16
CA SER A 106 -8.37 21.88 29.55
C SER A 106 -9.08 20.79 28.74
N GLU A 107 -10.36 20.97 28.45
CA GLU A 107 -11.13 20.01 27.63
C GLU A 107 -10.64 20.00 26.19
N SER A 108 -10.47 21.18 25.58
CA SER A 108 -9.93 21.28 24.21
C SER A 108 -8.54 20.65 24.10
N HIS A 109 -7.65 20.89 25.07
CA HIS A 109 -6.34 20.25 25.12
C HIS A 109 -6.44 18.72 25.20
N THR A 110 -7.36 18.20 26.01
CA THR A 110 -7.58 16.76 26.17
C THR A 110 -8.07 16.12 24.87
N ILE A 111 -9.06 16.73 24.23
CA ILE A 111 -9.65 16.25 22.96
C ILE A 111 -8.59 16.22 21.86
N VAL A 112 -7.83 17.31 21.71
CA VAL A 112 -6.78 17.43 20.68
C VAL A 112 -5.66 16.42 20.91
N THR A 113 -5.26 16.22 22.18
CA THR A 113 -4.21 15.26 22.53
C THR A 113 -4.63 13.83 22.26
N ASP A 114 -5.87 13.46 22.59
CA ASP A 114 -6.39 12.12 22.30
C ASP A 114 -6.44 11.84 20.79
N ALA A 115 -6.94 12.80 20.00
CA ALA A 115 -7.02 12.68 18.55
C ALA A 115 -5.63 12.50 17.90
N LYS A 116 -4.63 13.26 18.36
CA LYS A 116 -3.23 13.12 17.92
C LYS A 116 -2.64 11.76 18.29
N ARG A 117 -2.82 11.32 19.53
CA ARG A 117 -2.33 10.01 20.00
C ARG A 117 -2.91 8.84 19.21
N LYS A 118 -4.20 8.93 18.86
CA LYS A 118 -4.87 7.92 18.01
C LYS A 118 -4.32 7.91 16.59
N ALA A 119 -4.07 9.08 16.00
CA ALA A 119 -3.43 9.16 14.70
C ALA A 119 -2.02 8.53 14.70
N ASP A 120 -1.21 8.82 15.72
CA ASP A 120 0.13 8.24 15.85
C ASP A 120 0.08 6.71 15.99
N THR A 121 -0.92 6.19 16.70
CA THR A 121 -1.12 4.75 16.85
C THR A 121 -1.47 4.11 15.51
N LEU A 122 -2.41 4.69 14.77
CA LEU A 122 -2.79 4.22 13.44
C LEU A 122 -1.62 4.27 12.44
N ILE A 123 -0.81 5.34 12.48
CA ILE A 123 0.38 5.47 11.62
C ILE A 123 1.39 4.34 11.91
N ARG A 124 1.64 4.04 13.20
CA ARG A 124 2.54 2.93 13.58
C ARG A 124 2.02 1.58 13.13
N GLU A 125 0.71 1.33 13.24
CA GLU A 125 0.09 0.09 12.77
C GLU A 125 0.23 -0.07 11.25
N CYS A 126 -0.08 0.98 10.48
CA CYS A 126 0.11 0.99 9.03
C CYS A 126 1.58 0.73 8.63
N GLN A 127 2.53 1.33 9.33
CA GLN A 127 3.97 1.09 9.09
C GLN A 127 4.35 -0.37 9.37
N SER A 128 3.84 -0.96 10.46
CA SER A 128 4.07 -2.37 10.79
C SER A 128 3.53 -3.30 9.71
N LEU A 129 2.28 -3.08 9.26
CA LEU A 129 1.67 -3.85 8.17
C LEU A 129 2.50 -3.78 6.88
N LEU A 130 3.00 -2.59 6.52
CA LEU A 130 3.87 -2.41 5.36
C LEU A 130 5.20 -3.14 5.48
N GLN A 131 5.80 -3.20 6.67
CA GLN A 131 7.03 -3.96 6.89
C GLN A 131 6.79 -5.46 6.78
N MET A 132 5.68 -5.97 7.35
CA MET A 132 5.30 -7.37 7.18
C MET A 132 5.08 -7.72 5.71
N ALA A 133 4.33 -6.89 4.97
CA ALA A 133 4.12 -7.08 3.53
C ALA A 133 5.44 -7.15 2.74
N LYS A 134 6.40 -6.28 3.05
CA LYS A 134 7.75 -6.32 2.45
C LYS A 134 8.51 -7.60 2.78
N GLY A 135 8.37 -8.10 4.01
CA GLY A 135 8.93 -9.40 4.42
C GLY A 135 8.35 -10.56 3.61
N PHE A 136 7.03 -10.63 3.49
CA PHE A 136 6.34 -11.65 2.69
C PHE A 136 6.73 -11.63 1.20
N LEU A 137 6.83 -10.44 0.59
CA LEU A 137 7.25 -10.31 -0.80
C LEU A 137 8.69 -10.81 -1.03
N ARG A 138 9.61 -10.55 -0.09
CA ARG A 138 10.99 -11.08 -0.16
C ARG A 138 11.01 -12.61 -0.05
N SER A 139 10.19 -13.20 0.82
CA SER A 139 10.08 -14.66 0.93
C SER A 139 9.50 -15.30 -0.34
N TYR A 140 8.60 -14.62 -1.05
CA TYR A 140 8.04 -15.10 -2.33
C TYR A 140 9.03 -15.01 -3.51
N GLN A 141 10.01 -14.11 -3.44
CA GLN A 141 11.05 -13.98 -4.48
C GLN A 141 12.02 -15.18 -4.48
N HIS A 142 12.23 -15.84 -3.34
CA HIS A 142 13.17 -16.97 -3.23
C HIS A 142 12.69 -18.22 -4.02
N PRO A 143 11.43 -18.69 -3.89
CA PRO A 143 10.92 -19.77 -4.73
C PRO A 143 10.88 -19.43 -6.23
N ALA A 144 10.60 -18.16 -6.58
CA ALA A 144 10.60 -17.73 -7.98
C ALA A 144 12.01 -17.78 -8.59
N LEU A 145 13.03 -17.37 -7.83
CA LEU A 145 14.43 -17.45 -8.25
C LEU A 145 14.86 -18.91 -8.44
N GLU A 146 14.61 -19.76 -7.45
CA GLU A 146 14.93 -21.20 -7.52
C GLU A 146 14.28 -21.87 -8.74
N TYR A 147 13.02 -21.55 -9.00
CA TYR A 147 12.31 -22.08 -10.17
C TYR A 147 12.96 -21.66 -11.49
N VAL A 148 13.33 -20.39 -11.64
CA VAL A 148 13.98 -19.90 -12.87
C VAL A 148 15.35 -20.56 -13.07
N LEU A 149 16.15 -20.68 -12.01
CA LEU A 149 17.46 -21.35 -12.09
C LEU A 149 17.32 -22.83 -12.45
N ALA A 150 16.35 -23.54 -11.85
CA ALA A 150 16.06 -24.93 -12.19
C ALA A 150 15.62 -25.10 -13.65
N GLN A 151 14.82 -24.15 -14.19
CA GLN A 151 14.46 -24.18 -15.61
C GLN A 151 15.66 -24.00 -16.53
N LEU A 152 16.58 -23.08 -16.19
CA LEU A 152 17.80 -22.85 -16.97
C LEU A 152 18.70 -24.09 -16.98
N GLU A 153 18.91 -24.72 -15.82
CA GLU A 153 19.67 -25.96 -15.70
C GLU A 153 19.04 -27.13 -16.49
N LEU A 154 17.71 -27.24 -16.44
CA LEU A 154 16.98 -28.22 -17.24
C LEU A 154 17.13 -27.95 -18.74
N GLY A 155 17.13 -26.68 -19.16
CA GLY A 155 17.40 -26.28 -20.53
C GLY A 155 18.79 -26.70 -21.01
N VAL A 156 19.81 -26.54 -20.17
CA VAL A 156 21.19 -26.98 -20.47
C VAL A 156 21.24 -28.49 -20.60
N THR A 157 20.55 -29.21 -19.72
CA THR A 157 20.42 -30.67 -19.78
C THR A 157 19.76 -31.12 -21.09
N PHE A 158 18.70 -30.42 -21.53
CA PHE A 158 18.09 -30.69 -22.84
C PHE A 158 19.06 -30.46 -24.00
N CYS A 159 19.89 -29.42 -23.96
CA CYS A 159 20.93 -29.18 -24.96
C CYS A 159 21.90 -30.37 -25.01
N HIS A 160 22.48 -30.76 -23.88
CA HIS A 160 23.42 -31.88 -23.82
C HIS A 160 22.81 -33.19 -24.35
N LEU A 161 21.56 -33.49 -23.98
CA LEU A 161 20.83 -34.65 -24.49
C LEU A 161 20.53 -34.55 -25.99
N ALA A 162 20.25 -33.36 -26.52
CA ALA A 162 20.05 -33.15 -27.94
C ALA A 162 21.34 -33.38 -28.74
N CYS A 163 22.51 -33.03 -28.20
CA CYS A 163 23.78 -33.15 -28.91
C CYS A 163 24.25 -34.60 -29.09
N THR A 164 23.65 -35.54 -28.35
CA THR A 164 23.95 -36.97 -28.44
C THR A 164 22.94 -37.75 -29.29
N ARG A 165 21.92 -37.07 -29.84
CA ARG A 165 20.82 -37.69 -30.59
C ARG A 165 20.76 -37.19 -32.04
N ALA A 166 20.29 -38.05 -32.94
CA ALA A 166 20.09 -37.74 -34.37
C ALA A 166 18.63 -37.93 -34.82
N ASP A 167 17.69 -38.14 -33.89
CA ASP A 167 16.28 -38.37 -34.18
C ASP A 167 15.40 -37.14 -33.89
N ILE A 168 14.11 -37.21 -34.25
CA ILE A 168 13.08 -36.16 -34.05
C ILE A 168 12.99 -35.65 -32.59
N ARG A 169 13.50 -36.42 -31.62
CA ARG A 169 13.49 -36.01 -30.21
C ARG A 169 14.53 -34.92 -29.95
N LYS A 170 15.56 -34.78 -30.80
CA LYS A 170 16.54 -33.69 -30.76
C LYS A 170 15.88 -32.33 -30.92
N GLU A 171 15.09 -32.13 -31.97
CA GLU A 171 14.42 -30.84 -32.23
C GLU A 171 13.44 -30.50 -31.11
N ARG A 172 12.80 -31.50 -30.51
CA ARG A 172 11.95 -31.29 -29.33
C ARG A 172 12.76 -30.82 -28.12
N LEU A 173 13.92 -31.43 -27.85
CA LEU A 173 14.79 -31.03 -26.75
C LEU A 173 15.34 -29.60 -26.94
N LEU A 174 15.76 -29.25 -28.15
CA LEU A 174 16.22 -27.89 -28.47
C LEU A 174 15.09 -26.85 -28.31
N ARG A 175 13.87 -27.16 -28.76
CA ARG A 175 12.69 -26.29 -28.52
C ARG A 175 12.39 -26.09 -27.03
N ASN A 176 12.52 -27.15 -26.23
CA ASN A 176 12.34 -27.04 -24.78
C ASN A 176 13.44 -26.17 -24.14
N ALA A 177 14.69 -26.29 -24.59
CA ALA A 177 15.78 -25.43 -24.14
C ALA A 177 15.55 -23.95 -24.50
N HIS A 178 15.11 -23.65 -25.73
CA HIS A 178 14.70 -22.29 -26.10
C HIS A 178 13.52 -21.79 -25.27
N THR A 179 12.57 -22.66 -24.93
CA THR A 179 11.44 -22.30 -24.06
C THR A 179 11.90 -21.95 -22.65
N ALA A 180 12.85 -22.70 -22.09
CA ALA A 180 13.48 -22.38 -20.80
C ALA A 180 14.17 -21.01 -20.82
N LEU A 181 14.91 -20.72 -21.91
CA LEU A 181 15.55 -19.42 -22.11
C LEU A 181 14.52 -18.27 -22.17
N SER A 182 13.46 -18.43 -22.96
CA SER A 182 12.39 -17.42 -23.05
C SER A 182 11.66 -17.23 -21.72
N ASN A 183 11.42 -18.29 -20.96
CA ASN A 183 10.80 -18.22 -19.64
C ASN A 183 11.68 -17.46 -18.64
N ALA A 184 12.98 -17.70 -18.63
CA ALA A 184 13.92 -16.98 -17.76
C ALA A 184 13.97 -15.48 -18.08
N ILE A 185 14.04 -15.11 -19.37
CA ILE A 185 13.99 -13.71 -19.80
C ILE A 185 12.67 -13.04 -19.39
N ASN A 186 11.55 -13.73 -19.63
CA ASN A 186 10.23 -13.24 -19.22
C ASN A 186 10.12 -13.07 -17.70
N ALA A 187 10.74 -13.96 -16.92
CA ALA A 187 10.74 -13.87 -15.47
C ALA A 187 11.53 -12.64 -14.99
N MET A 188 12.69 -12.36 -15.58
CA MET A 188 13.47 -11.14 -15.26
C MET A 188 12.68 -9.84 -15.50
N CYS A 189 11.76 -9.82 -16.46
CA CYS A 189 10.91 -8.66 -16.72
C CYS A 189 9.68 -8.57 -15.79
N LYS A 190 9.22 -9.71 -15.24
CA LYS A 190 7.97 -9.81 -14.47
C LYS A 190 8.18 -9.76 -12.96
N PHE A 191 9.32 -10.24 -12.48
CA PHE A 191 9.63 -10.35 -11.06
C PHE A 191 10.76 -9.39 -10.68
N GLU A 192 10.62 -8.74 -9.53
CA GLU A 192 11.72 -8.00 -8.92
C GLU A 192 12.62 -8.97 -8.16
N PHE A 193 13.72 -9.42 -8.78
CA PHE A 193 14.75 -10.20 -8.09
C PHE A 193 15.76 -9.29 -7.37
N SER A 194 16.49 -9.84 -6.39
CA SER A 194 17.65 -9.16 -5.82
C SER A 194 18.76 -9.01 -6.88
N MET A 195 19.69 -8.07 -6.67
CA MET A 195 20.85 -7.91 -7.58
C MET A 195 21.62 -9.23 -7.74
N GLU A 196 21.88 -9.92 -6.64
CA GLU A 196 22.54 -11.23 -6.65
C GLU A 196 21.72 -12.29 -7.43
N GLY A 197 20.40 -12.33 -7.24
CA GLY A 197 19.53 -13.25 -8.00
C GLY A 197 19.52 -12.94 -9.50
N MET A 198 19.57 -11.65 -9.88
CA MET A 198 19.69 -11.24 -11.28
C MET A 198 21.03 -11.67 -11.90
N ASP A 199 22.12 -11.60 -11.14
CA ASP A 199 23.44 -12.05 -11.60
C ASP A 199 23.46 -13.57 -11.80
N GLN A 200 22.84 -14.34 -10.90
CA GLN A 200 22.68 -15.79 -11.04
C GLN A 200 21.84 -16.17 -12.28
N ILE A 201 20.71 -15.50 -12.50
CA ILE A 201 19.86 -15.74 -13.68
C ILE A 201 20.63 -15.40 -14.97
N ARG A 202 21.36 -14.28 -14.99
CA ARG A 202 22.19 -13.89 -16.14
C ARG A 202 23.25 -14.94 -16.47
N ALA A 203 23.98 -15.41 -15.46
CA ALA A 203 24.98 -16.46 -15.64
C ALA A 203 24.35 -17.76 -16.17
N GLY A 204 23.17 -18.14 -15.66
CA GLY A 204 22.43 -19.31 -16.17
C GLY A 204 21.95 -19.15 -17.61
N ILE A 205 21.53 -17.94 -18.00
CA ILE A 205 21.16 -17.62 -19.40
C ILE A 205 22.37 -17.74 -20.31
N GLU A 206 23.49 -17.14 -19.95
CA GLU A 206 24.74 -17.23 -20.71
C GLU A 206 25.18 -18.70 -20.86
N HIS A 207 25.08 -19.48 -19.79
CA HIS A 207 25.41 -20.90 -19.82
C HIS A 207 24.50 -21.69 -20.78
N LEU A 208 23.19 -21.43 -20.76
CA LEU A 208 22.23 -22.06 -21.67
C LEU A 208 22.45 -21.64 -23.14
N GLN A 209 22.74 -20.37 -23.40
CA GLN A 209 23.07 -19.89 -24.74
C GLN A 209 24.31 -20.57 -25.29
N ASN A 210 25.38 -20.67 -24.49
CA ASN A 210 26.59 -21.39 -24.86
C ASN A 210 26.31 -22.88 -25.16
N ALA A 211 25.46 -23.54 -24.37
CA ALA A 211 25.09 -24.94 -24.59
C ALA A 211 24.29 -25.14 -25.90
N LEU A 212 23.39 -24.19 -26.23
CA LEU A 212 22.64 -24.19 -27.49
C LEU A 212 23.58 -24.06 -28.70
N GLU A 213 24.53 -23.12 -28.65
CA GLU A 213 25.50 -22.88 -29.72
C GLU A 213 26.41 -24.09 -29.97
N GLN A 214 26.90 -24.74 -28.90
CA GLN A 214 27.71 -25.95 -29.03
C GLN A 214 26.94 -27.09 -29.70
N CYS A 215 25.62 -27.18 -29.45
CA CYS A 215 24.79 -28.23 -30.02
C CYS A 215 24.49 -28.03 -31.50
N THR A 216 24.26 -26.79 -31.91
CA THR A 216 24.04 -26.45 -33.32
C THR A 216 25.33 -26.60 -34.13
N ALA A 217 26.49 -26.18 -33.59
CA ALA A 217 27.79 -26.33 -34.25
C ALA A 217 28.21 -27.79 -34.50
N ARG A 218 27.89 -28.71 -33.57
CA ARG A 218 28.14 -30.16 -33.78
C ARG A 218 27.25 -30.77 -34.86
N THR A 219 26.08 -30.18 -35.11
CA THR A 219 25.14 -30.67 -36.13
C THR A 219 25.63 -30.33 -37.53
N THR A 220 26.27 -29.18 -37.72
CA THR A 220 26.82 -28.76 -39.01
C THR A 220 28.09 -29.52 -39.41
N ALA A 221 28.88 -29.99 -38.45
CA ALA A 221 30.11 -30.75 -38.71
C ALA A 221 29.84 -32.19 -39.21
N LEU A 222 28.71 -32.80 -38.85
CA LEU A 222 28.33 -34.16 -39.27
C LEU A 222 27.61 -34.22 -40.63
N GLY A 223 27.30 -33.07 -41.24
CA GLY A 223 26.60 -32.97 -42.52
C GLY A 223 27.48 -32.75 -43.74
N GLN A 224 28.83 -32.79 -43.59
CA GLN A 224 29.78 -32.57 -44.68
C GLN A 224 30.49 -33.85 -45.19
N ASP A 225 30.21 -35.02 -44.61
CA ASP A 225 30.77 -36.33 -45.04
C ASP A 225 29.72 -37.22 -45.74
N GLY A 226 28.90 -36.65 -46.63
CA GLY A 226 27.88 -37.35 -47.41
C GLY A 226 27.98 -37.11 -48.90
#